data_AF-A0A4D9D924-F1
#
_entry.id   AF-A0A4D9D924-F1
#
_cell.length_a   1.000
_cell.length_b   1.000
_cell.length_c   1.000
_cell.angle_alpha   90.00
_cell.angle_beta   90.00
_cell.angle_gamma   90.00
#
_symmetry.space_group_name_H-M   'P 1'
#
loop_
_entity.id
_entity.type
_entity.pdbx_description
1 polymer ?
#
loop_
_entity_poly.entity_id
_entity_poly.type
_entity_poly.pdbx_seq_one_letter_code
_entity_poly.pdbx_strand_id
1 'polypeptide(L)'
;MNAAWMEDRVATVDLTRIKEHKGNGTNDTTWGPNHTFRFPLRGGTGFIWRRIYEGIDPSKFRFNSEIVAVDADRKVLRLADGSDVPYRNLISTMPLDRLCGLVVGRGLEDLPALVPRFRYSSTHVVGIGVAGQPPAHLQGQCWMYFPEDDCPFYRVTVFSNYSPYNVPMPGQQWSLMAEVCETAARPVDPSNIVDSVLQGFYTVKLLNVERDKVISRFHRRLEYGYPTPFLEREEVCGRALEALEAKDIKSRGRFGAWKYEVSNQDHSMMQGVEAVDAIVMDAEETTVRLPGVVNSKAWKKAQSCARRCHQAVERGQKKGGLGKRKGQERGDRKLRYYDPLALTVLLKKGWSMGKAEAAALIDTCETMHFNDLGITGRETCHLQGGSEAIGSTETKRRPSPSNVAPTAA
;
A
#
# COMPACT_ATOMS: atom_id res chain seq x y z
N MET A 1 -19.09 12.93 1.09
CA MET A 1 -17.65 12.67 1.35
C MET A 1 -16.93 14.01 1.39
N ASN A 2 -15.87 14.18 2.18
CA ASN A 2 -14.99 15.36 2.08
C ASN A 2 -14.03 15.21 0.87
N ALA A 3 -13.17 16.20 0.60
CA ALA A 3 -12.22 16.19 -0.54
C ALA A 3 -10.75 16.03 -0.13
N ALA A 4 -10.42 16.06 1.16
CA ALA A 4 -9.03 16.10 1.65
C ALA A 4 -8.24 14.82 1.36
N TRP A 5 -8.91 13.70 1.08
CA TRP A 5 -8.31 12.39 0.80
C TRP A 5 -7.88 12.19 -0.67
N MET A 6 -8.22 13.13 -1.57
CA MET A 6 -8.16 12.90 -3.02
C MET A 6 -6.75 12.90 -3.62
N GLU A 7 -5.76 13.50 -2.96
CA GLU A 7 -4.44 13.87 -3.54
C GLU A 7 -3.78 12.77 -4.39
N ASP A 8 -3.69 11.54 -3.85
CA ASP A 8 -3.03 10.41 -4.51
C ASP A 8 -4.02 9.42 -5.18
N ARG A 9 -5.32 9.77 -5.20
CA ARG A 9 -6.42 8.89 -5.61
C ARG A 9 -7.20 9.40 -6.80
N VAL A 10 -7.24 10.72 -7.01
CA VAL A 10 -7.93 11.35 -8.12
C VAL A 10 -6.90 12.09 -8.96
N ALA A 11 -6.80 11.74 -10.24
CA ALA A 11 -5.88 12.39 -11.16
C ALA A 11 -6.28 13.85 -11.38
N THR A 12 -5.29 14.75 -11.33
CA THR A 12 -5.47 16.13 -11.81
C THR A 12 -5.41 16.16 -13.34
N VAL A 13 -6.25 16.99 -13.95
CA VAL A 13 -6.27 17.18 -15.41
C VAL A 13 -5.24 18.23 -15.84
N ASP A 14 -4.58 17.98 -16.96
CA ASP A 14 -3.72 18.95 -17.66
C ASP A 14 -4.34 19.21 -19.04
N LEU A 15 -4.86 20.43 -19.24
CA LEU A 15 -5.56 20.81 -20.46
C LEU A 15 -4.66 20.80 -21.70
N THR A 16 -3.37 21.10 -21.54
CA THR A 16 -2.41 21.08 -22.64
C THR A 16 -2.19 19.65 -23.08
N ARG A 17 -1.93 18.77 -22.12
CA ARG A 17 -1.74 17.33 -22.36
C ARG A 17 -2.97 16.69 -23.00
N ILE A 18 -4.18 17.06 -22.56
CA ILE A 18 -5.44 16.59 -23.18
C ILE A 18 -5.54 17.01 -24.65
N LYS A 19 -5.20 18.27 -24.98
CA LYS A 19 -5.24 18.77 -26.35
C LYS A 19 -4.23 18.04 -27.24
N GLU A 20 -3.02 17.80 -26.74
CA GLU A 20 -1.97 17.05 -27.45
C GLU A 20 -2.40 15.61 -27.74
N HIS A 21 -2.89 14.89 -26.73
CA HIS A 21 -3.37 13.52 -26.89
C HIS A 21 -4.55 13.43 -27.85
N LYS A 22 -5.49 14.38 -27.78
CA LYS A 22 -6.63 14.45 -28.71
C LYS A 22 -6.16 14.70 -30.15
N GLY A 23 -5.22 15.62 -30.35
CA GLY A 23 -4.67 15.93 -31.68
C GLY A 23 -3.90 14.76 -32.29
N ASN A 24 -3.22 13.98 -31.45
CA ASN A 24 -2.38 12.86 -31.88
C ASN A 24 -3.09 11.50 -31.87
N GLY A 25 -4.33 11.41 -31.36
CA GLY A 25 -5.05 10.15 -31.20
C GLY A 25 -4.37 9.17 -30.22
N THR A 26 -3.61 9.68 -29.25
CA THR A 26 -2.84 8.86 -28.31
C THR A 26 -3.49 8.81 -26.92
N ASN A 27 -3.32 7.70 -26.22
CA ASN A 27 -3.82 7.54 -24.85
C ASN A 27 -2.81 8.06 -23.83
N ASP A 28 -3.30 8.67 -22.75
CA ASP A 28 -2.49 8.98 -21.57
C ASP A 28 -2.52 7.80 -20.57
N THR A 29 -1.40 7.07 -20.46
CA THR A 29 -1.31 5.82 -19.68
C THR A 29 -0.39 5.90 -18.46
N THR A 30 0.25 7.04 -18.18
CA THR A 30 1.39 7.09 -17.24
C THR A 30 1.01 7.45 -15.79
N TRP A 31 -0.27 7.48 -15.44
CA TRP A 31 -0.73 8.03 -14.17
C TRP A 31 -0.90 6.98 -13.07
N GLY A 32 -0.57 7.38 -11.83
CA GLY A 32 -0.89 6.67 -10.61
C GLY A 32 0.29 5.97 -9.94
N PRO A 33 0.30 5.84 -8.61
CA PRO A 33 1.39 5.17 -7.87
C PRO A 33 1.49 3.66 -8.19
N ASN A 34 0.45 3.09 -8.81
CA ASN A 34 0.35 1.67 -9.15
C ASN A 34 0.53 1.40 -10.66
N HIS A 35 1.10 2.33 -11.42
CA HIS A 35 1.40 2.13 -12.85
C HIS A 35 2.27 0.88 -13.09
N THR A 36 3.11 0.52 -12.12
CA THR A 36 3.69 -0.81 -12.01
C THR A 36 3.41 -1.36 -10.62
N PHE A 37 3.22 -2.67 -10.51
CA PHE A 37 3.03 -3.34 -9.23
C PHE A 37 3.63 -4.75 -9.28
N ARG A 38 3.81 -5.35 -8.11
CA ARG A 38 4.26 -6.74 -7.96
C ARG A 38 3.14 -7.57 -7.37
N PHE A 39 3.03 -8.81 -7.81
CA PHE A 39 2.07 -9.77 -7.27
C PHE A 39 2.78 -11.09 -6.96
N PRO A 40 2.45 -11.78 -5.85
CA PRO A 40 3.04 -13.08 -5.54
C PRO A 40 2.75 -14.11 -6.63
N LEU A 41 3.78 -14.85 -7.06
CA LEU A 41 3.62 -15.90 -8.06
C LEU A 41 2.65 -17.00 -7.59
N ARG A 42 2.56 -17.30 -6.29
CA ARG A 42 1.66 -18.33 -5.75
C ARG A 42 0.99 -17.85 -4.47
N GLY A 43 -0.23 -18.33 -4.23
CA GLY A 43 -0.95 -18.15 -2.96
C GLY A 43 -1.61 -16.77 -2.78
N GLY A 44 -1.65 -15.94 -3.83
CA GLY A 44 -2.24 -14.60 -3.82
C GLY A 44 -1.60 -13.65 -2.82
N THR A 45 -2.23 -12.48 -2.63
CA THR A 45 -1.77 -11.47 -1.66
C THR A 45 -1.64 -12.02 -0.23
N GLY A 46 -2.50 -12.96 0.18
CA GLY A 46 -2.45 -13.60 1.49
C GLY A 46 -1.18 -14.43 1.73
N PHE A 47 -0.43 -14.80 0.68
CA PHE A 47 0.87 -15.44 0.84
C PHE A 47 1.88 -14.55 1.57
N ILE A 48 1.89 -13.24 1.31
CA ILE A 48 2.82 -12.29 1.94
C ILE A 48 2.66 -12.33 3.47
N TRP A 49 1.43 -12.23 3.95
CA TRP A 49 1.12 -12.18 5.38
C TRP A 49 1.34 -13.52 6.08
N ARG A 50 1.04 -14.63 5.41
CA ARG A 50 1.38 -15.97 5.93
C ARG A 50 2.89 -16.14 6.12
N ARG A 51 3.70 -15.66 5.18
CA ARG A 51 5.16 -15.73 5.30
C ARG A 51 5.71 -14.84 6.41
N ILE A 52 5.09 -13.68 6.66
CA ILE A 52 5.43 -12.84 7.82
C ILE A 52 5.07 -13.57 9.12
N TYR A 53 3.87 -14.14 9.19
CA TYR A 53 3.41 -14.93 10.34
C TYR A 53 4.35 -16.11 10.66
N GLU A 54 4.76 -16.88 9.64
CA GLU A 54 5.71 -18.00 9.79
C GLU A 54 7.08 -17.56 10.34
N GLY A 55 7.45 -16.30 10.20
CA GLY A 55 8.71 -15.73 10.71
C GLY A 55 8.63 -15.22 12.15
N ILE A 56 7.48 -15.31 12.82
CA ILE A 56 7.25 -14.83 14.17
C ILE A 56 6.95 -16.02 15.08
N ASP A 57 7.44 -15.96 16.32
CA ASP A 57 7.17 -16.98 17.34
C ASP A 57 5.65 -17.25 17.50
N PRO A 58 5.17 -18.47 17.20
CA PRO A 58 3.76 -18.82 17.29
C PRO A 58 3.16 -18.58 18.68
N SER A 59 3.95 -18.62 19.75
CA SER A 59 3.49 -18.38 21.14
C SER A 59 2.96 -16.95 21.36
N LYS A 60 3.30 -16.02 20.45
CA LYS A 60 2.82 -14.63 20.46
C LYS A 60 1.45 -14.47 19.84
N PHE A 61 0.90 -15.50 19.21
CA PHE A 61 -0.42 -15.48 18.60
C PHE A 61 -1.43 -16.25 19.43
N ARG A 62 -2.60 -15.65 19.60
CA ARG A 62 -3.78 -16.29 20.19
C ARG A 62 -4.94 -16.11 19.22
N PHE A 63 -5.20 -17.14 18.43
CA PHE A 63 -6.34 -17.19 17.52
C PHE A 63 -7.57 -17.73 18.24
N ASN A 64 -8.77 -17.45 17.71
CA ASN A 64 -10.05 -17.80 18.33
C ASN A 64 -10.22 -17.19 19.74
N SER A 65 -9.63 -16.01 19.96
CA SER A 65 -9.71 -15.25 21.21
C SER A 65 -10.38 -13.91 20.93
N GLU A 66 -11.71 -13.88 21.02
CA GLU A 66 -12.48 -12.66 20.81
C GLU A 66 -12.40 -11.73 22.03
N ILE A 67 -12.11 -10.45 21.81
CA ILE A 67 -12.15 -9.41 22.84
C ILE A 67 -13.58 -8.87 22.90
N VAL A 68 -14.19 -8.91 24.09
CA VAL A 68 -15.57 -8.47 24.34
C VAL A 68 -15.67 -7.24 25.23
N ALA A 69 -14.58 -6.82 25.88
CA ALA A 69 -14.49 -5.51 26.53
C ALA A 69 -13.03 -5.07 26.68
N VAL A 70 -12.82 -3.76 26.77
CA VAL A 70 -11.52 -3.13 27.06
C VAL A 70 -11.68 -2.19 28.25
N ASP A 71 -11.14 -2.55 29.40
CA ASP A 71 -11.08 -1.66 30.57
C ASP A 71 -9.80 -0.84 30.51
N ALA A 72 -9.93 0.42 30.09
CA ALA A 72 -8.81 1.31 29.85
C ALA A 72 -8.15 1.83 31.14
N ASP A 73 -8.92 1.93 32.23
CA ASP A 73 -8.40 2.40 33.51
C ASP A 73 -7.63 1.29 34.24
N ARG A 74 -8.13 0.05 34.20
CA ARG A 74 -7.44 -1.13 34.76
C ARG A 74 -6.40 -1.72 33.81
N LYS A 75 -6.41 -1.30 32.54
CA LYS A 75 -5.59 -1.82 31.44
C LYS A 75 -5.73 -3.34 31.25
N VAL A 76 -6.96 -3.79 31.08
CA VAL A 76 -7.30 -5.21 30.90
C VAL A 76 -8.21 -5.40 29.69
N LEU A 77 -7.92 -6.43 28.89
CA LEU A 77 -8.80 -6.94 27.85
C LEU A 77 -9.61 -8.11 28.42
N ARG A 78 -10.93 -8.07 28.29
CA ARG A 78 -11.81 -9.21 28.61
C ARG A 78 -12.04 -10.03 27.35
N LEU A 79 -11.78 -11.33 27.42
CA LEU A 79 -12.06 -12.27 26.33
C LEU A 79 -13.45 -12.90 26.47
N ALA A 80 -13.99 -13.39 25.36
CA ALA A 80 -15.31 -14.03 25.30
C ALA A 80 -15.41 -15.30 26.16
N ASP A 81 -14.29 -15.98 26.43
CA ASP A 81 -14.21 -17.13 27.34
C ASP A 81 -14.21 -16.72 28.83
N GLY A 82 -14.33 -15.41 29.12
CA GLY A 82 -14.34 -14.85 30.46
C GLY A 82 -12.95 -14.53 31.03
N SER A 83 -11.88 -14.93 30.35
CA SER A 83 -10.51 -14.66 30.82
C SER A 83 -10.09 -13.21 30.61
N ASP A 84 -9.15 -12.76 31.45
CA ASP A 84 -8.58 -11.40 31.42
C ASP A 84 -7.13 -11.42 30.93
N VAL A 85 -6.79 -10.45 30.08
CA VAL A 85 -5.43 -10.24 29.58
C VAL A 85 -4.98 -8.81 29.92
N PRO A 86 -4.01 -8.62 30.83
CA PRO A 86 -3.51 -7.29 31.16
C PRO A 86 -2.62 -6.75 30.04
N TYR A 87 -2.57 -5.42 29.90
CA TYR A 87 -1.68 -4.73 28.99
C TYR A 87 -1.04 -3.50 29.64
N ARG A 88 0.06 -3.02 29.04
CA ARG A 88 0.66 -1.71 29.40
C ARG A 88 0.32 -0.65 28.37
N ASN A 89 0.53 -0.99 27.10
CA ASN A 89 0.13 -0.24 25.92
C ASN A 89 -0.69 -1.18 25.03
N LEU A 90 -1.70 -0.66 24.35
CA LEU A 90 -2.54 -1.42 23.44
C LEU A 90 -2.45 -0.85 22.03
N ILE A 91 -2.08 -1.68 21.06
CA ILE A 91 -2.26 -1.36 19.64
C ILE A 91 -3.49 -2.13 19.18
N SER A 92 -4.58 -1.41 18.91
CA SER A 92 -5.78 -2.01 18.36
C SER A 92 -5.85 -1.80 16.85
N THR A 93 -6.12 -2.86 16.10
CA THR A 93 -6.31 -2.82 14.65
C THR A 93 -7.74 -3.19 14.23
N MET A 94 -8.63 -3.36 15.21
CA MET A 94 -10.05 -3.58 14.97
C MET A 94 -10.72 -2.28 14.48
N PRO A 95 -11.93 -2.35 13.89
CA PRO A 95 -12.68 -1.15 13.53
C PRO A 95 -12.87 -0.20 14.72
N LEU A 96 -12.63 1.10 14.50
CA LEU A 96 -12.65 2.11 15.56
C LEU A 96 -14.03 2.24 16.22
N ASP A 97 -15.09 2.13 15.44
CA ASP A 97 -16.47 2.10 15.94
C ASP A 97 -16.73 0.91 16.88
N ARG A 98 -16.21 -0.29 16.55
CA ARG A 98 -16.25 -1.46 17.43
C ARG A 98 -15.47 -1.20 18.71
N LEU A 99 -14.26 -0.65 18.63
CA LEU A 99 -13.46 -0.32 19.80
C LEU A 99 -14.18 0.68 20.72
N CYS A 100 -14.76 1.74 20.15
CA CYS A 100 -15.55 2.74 20.87
C CYS A 100 -16.74 2.12 21.62
N GLY A 101 -17.35 1.05 21.08
CA GLY A 101 -18.43 0.33 21.74
C GLY A 101 -17.99 -0.67 22.82
N LEU A 102 -16.72 -1.08 22.83
CA LEU A 102 -16.18 -2.08 23.76
C LEU A 102 -15.36 -1.48 24.90
N VAL A 103 -14.86 -0.26 24.72
CA VAL A 103 -13.95 0.39 25.65
C VAL A 103 -14.71 1.12 26.76
N VAL A 104 -14.23 0.98 27.99
CA VAL A 104 -14.72 1.70 29.16
C VAL A 104 -13.56 2.33 29.93
N GLY A 105 -13.81 3.44 30.59
CA GLY A 105 -12.83 4.14 31.42
C GLY A 105 -13.12 5.63 31.50
N ARG A 106 -12.54 6.30 32.50
CA ARG A 106 -12.74 7.73 32.73
C ARG A 106 -12.31 8.56 31.52
N GLY A 107 -13.19 9.42 31.00
CA GLY A 107 -12.93 10.25 29.83
C GLY A 107 -13.25 9.56 28.49
N LEU A 108 -13.81 8.34 28.52
CA LEU A 108 -14.23 7.58 27.34
C LEU A 108 -15.75 7.40 27.26
N GLU A 109 -16.51 7.97 28.19
CA GLU A 109 -17.96 7.77 28.36
C GLU A 109 -18.77 8.18 27.12
N ASP A 110 -18.27 9.16 26.36
CA ASP A 110 -18.93 9.67 25.16
C ASP A 110 -18.62 8.85 23.89
N LEU A 111 -17.64 7.93 23.91
CA LEU A 111 -17.23 7.19 22.72
C LEU A 111 -18.34 6.31 22.12
N PRO A 112 -19.15 5.58 22.92
CA PRO A 112 -20.29 4.83 22.37
C PRO A 112 -21.29 5.71 21.61
N ALA A 113 -21.48 6.97 22.01
CA ALA A 113 -22.39 7.90 21.34
C ALA A 113 -21.87 8.34 19.95
N LEU A 114 -20.58 8.19 19.67
CA LEU A 114 -20.00 8.46 18.35
C LEU A 114 -20.26 7.33 17.34
N VAL A 115 -20.48 6.10 17.79
CA VAL A 115 -20.59 4.89 16.95
C VAL A 115 -21.59 5.07 15.78
N PRO A 116 -22.82 5.58 15.98
CA PRO A 116 -23.78 5.75 14.90
C PRO A 116 -23.37 6.80 13.85
N ARG A 117 -22.34 7.62 14.12
CA ARG A 117 -21.84 8.66 13.19
C ARG A 117 -20.78 8.13 12.23
N PHE A 118 -20.18 6.98 12.50
CA PHE A 118 -19.22 6.36 11.58
C PHE A 118 -19.91 5.98 10.26
N ARG A 119 -19.17 6.12 9.15
CA ARG A 119 -19.65 5.74 7.82
C ARG A 119 -18.63 4.83 7.15
N TYR A 120 -19.12 3.70 6.66
CA TYR A 120 -18.37 2.76 5.83
C TYR A 120 -19.31 2.17 4.78
N SER A 121 -18.74 1.48 3.80
CA SER A 121 -19.48 0.61 2.91
C SER A 121 -19.02 -0.83 3.06
N SER A 122 -19.94 -1.76 2.92
CA SER A 122 -19.62 -3.18 2.80
C SER A 122 -19.22 -3.51 1.37
N THR A 123 -18.51 -4.62 1.20
CA THR A 123 -18.04 -5.06 -0.12
C THR A 123 -18.36 -6.53 -0.34
N HIS A 124 -19.07 -6.81 -1.41
CA HIS A 124 -19.20 -8.17 -1.93
C HIS A 124 -18.06 -8.42 -2.91
N VAL A 125 -17.27 -9.45 -2.64
CA VAL A 125 -16.27 -9.97 -3.57
C VAL A 125 -16.87 -11.19 -4.24
N VAL A 126 -17.04 -11.13 -5.56
CA VAL A 126 -17.56 -12.22 -6.38
C VAL A 126 -16.48 -12.69 -7.34
N GLY A 127 -16.12 -13.97 -7.26
CA GLY A 127 -15.14 -14.60 -8.13
C GLY A 127 -15.84 -15.56 -9.11
N ILE A 128 -15.54 -15.43 -10.40
CA ILE A 128 -16.05 -16.32 -11.45
C ILE A 128 -14.85 -16.96 -12.14
N GLY A 129 -14.77 -18.29 -12.07
CA GLY A 129 -13.82 -19.10 -12.82
C GLY A 129 -14.42 -19.56 -14.13
N VAL A 130 -13.66 -19.48 -15.22
CA VAL A 130 -14.12 -19.74 -16.59
C VAL A 130 -13.16 -20.71 -17.28
N ALA A 131 -13.71 -21.68 -18.02
CA ALA A 131 -12.89 -22.57 -18.84
C ALA A 131 -12.35 -21.87 -20.09
N GLY A 132 -11.21 -22.35 -20.59
CA GLY A 132 -10.52 -21.79 -21.75
C GLY A 132 -9.61 -20.61 -21.38
N GLN A 133 -9.56 -19.63 -22.27
CA GLN A 133 -8.67 -18.47 -22.19
C GLN A 133 -9.48 -17.17 -22.19
N PRO A 134 -8.97 -16.09 -21.59
CA PRO A 134 -9.64 -14.80 -21.66
C PRO A 134 -9.70 -14.32 -23.11
N PRO A 135 -10.78 -13.63 -23.52
CA PRO A 135 -10.87 -13.03 -24.84
C PRO A 135 -9.75 -12.00 -25.07
N ALA A 136 -9.39 -11.76 -26.33
CA ALA A 136 -8.23 -10.94 -26.69
C ALA A 136 -8.22 -9.54 -26.05
N HIS A 137 -9.38 -8.89 -25.92
CA HIS A 137 -9.49 -7.55 -25.31
C HIS A 137 -9.21 -7.53 -23.80
N LEU A 138 -9.23 -8.68 -23.12
CA LEU A 138 -8.89 -8.82 -21.69
C LEU A 138 -7.44 -9.28 -21.48
N GLN A 139 -6.70 -9.61 -22.54
CA GLN A 139 -5.29 -9.93 -22.43
C GLN A 139 -4.50 -8.69 -22.02
N GLY A 140 -3.64 -8.83 -21.00
CA GLY A 140 -2.87 -7.71 -20.44
C GLY A 140 -3.67 -6.75 -19.55
N GLN A 141 -5.00 -6.85 -19.50
CA GLN A 141 -5.81 -6.03 -18.60
C GLN A 141 -5.60 -6.45 -17.14
N CYS A 142 -5.48 -5.45 -16.26
CA CYS A 142 -5.32 -5.69 -14.83
C CYS A 142 -6.67 -5.59 -14.12
N TRP A 143 -7.21 -4.38 -14.00
CA TRP A 143 -8.53 -4.09 -13.47
C TRP A 143 -9.22 -3.05 -14.35
N MET A 144 -10.55 -3.07 -14.35
CA MET A 144 -11.41 -2.19 -15.13
C MET A 144 -12.43 -1.54 -14.21
N TYR A 145 -12.87 -0.33 -14.54
CA TYR A 145 -13.87 0.43 -13.81
C TYR A 145 -15.16 0.52 -14.62
N PHE A 146 -16.30 0.46 -13.92
CA PHE A 146 -17.63 0.43 -14.53
C PHE A 146 -18.48 1.53 -13.88
N PRO A 147 -18.57 2.71 -14.51
CA PRO A 147 -19.33 3.84 -13.96
C PRO A 147 -20.81 3.83 -14.35
N GLU A 148 -21.19 3.05 -15.36
CA GLU A 148 -22.57 2.90 -15.84
C GLU A 148 -23.42 2.08 -14.86
N ASP A 149 -24.74 2.15 -14.98
CA ASP A 149 -25.72 1.51 -14.09
C ASP A 149 -26.22 0.15 -14.60
N ASP A 150 -25.65 -0.34 -15.70
CA ASP A 150 -26.02 -1.58 -16.39
C ASP A 150 -25.40 -2.84 -15.76
N CYS A 151 -24.54 -2.66 -14.76
CA CYS A 151 -23.91 -3.73 -13.99
C CYS A 151 -23.76 -3.37 -12.49
N PRO A 152 -23.74 -4.37 -11.58
CA PRO A 152 -23.75 -4.08 -10.15
C PRO A 152 -22.38 -3.70 -9.57
N PHE A 153 -21.29 -4.08 -10.24
CA PHE A 153 -19.92 -3.91 -9.77
C PHE A 153 -19.31 -2.58 -10.21
N TYR A 154 -18.47 -2.00 -9.36
CA TYR A 154 -17.71 -0.78 -9.72
C TYR A 154 -16.32 -1.10 -10.28
N ARG A 155 -15.81 -2.31 -10.00
CA ARG A 155 -14.50 -2.78 -10.44
C ARG A 155 -14.51 -4.27 -10.72
N VAL A 156 -13.80 -4.66 -11.79
CA VAL A 156 -13.51 -6.06 -12.11
C VAL A 156 -12.02 -6.23 -12.35
N THR A 157 -11.44 -7.30 -11.81
CA THR A 157 -10.05 -7.69 -12.00
C THR A 157 -9.98 -8.99 -12.79
N VAL A 158 -9.14 -9.06 -13.83
CA VAL A 158 -8.79 -10.33 -14.49
C VAL A 158 -7.73 -11.02 -13.64
N PHE A 159 -8.18 -11.68 -12.56
CA PHE A 159 -7.27 -12.10 -11.48
C PHE A 159 -6.27 -13.17 -11.90
N SER A 160 -6.59 -13.95 -12.94
CA SER A 160 -5.67 -14.89 -13.58
C SER A 160 -4.52 -14.22 -14.35
N ASN A 161 -4.64 -12.94 -14.73
CA ASN A 161 -3.53 -12.22 -15.37
C ASN A 161 -2.43 -11.85 -14.37
N TYR A 162 -2.71 -11.84 -13.06
CA TYR A 162 -1.71 -11.48 -12.05
C TYR A 162 -0.74 -12.62 -11.76
N SER A 163 -1.21 -13.86 -11.91
CA SER A 163 -0.36 -15.05 -11.85
C SER A 163 -1.07 -16.22 -12.54
N PRO A 164 -0.33 -17.04 -13.32
CA PRO A 164 -0.89 -18.28 -13.88
C PRO A 164 -1.41 -19.21 -12.79
N TYR A 165 -0.85 -19.17 -11.58
CA TYR A 165 -1.23 -20.04 -10.47
C TYR A 165 -2.40 -19.54 -9.62
N ASN A 166 -3.08 -18.47 -10.06
CA ASN A 166 -4.36 -18.06 -9.49
C ASN A 166 -5.54 -18.90 -10.05
N VAL A 167 -5.28 -19.79 -11.01
CA VAL A 167 -6.23 -20.81 -11.48
C VAL A 167 -5.62 -22.22 -11.38
N PRO A 168 -6.45 -23.27 -11.20
CA PRO A 168 -5.97 -24.65 -11.10
C PRO A 168 -5.22 -25.16 -12.33
N MET A 169 -5.71 -24.86 -13.54
CA MET A 169 -5.11 -25.31 -14.81
C MET A 169 -4.70 -24.09 -15.66
N PRO A 170 -3.47 -23.57 -15.45
CA PRO A 170 -2.97 -22.43 -16.22
C PRO A 170 -3.03 -22.69 -17.73
N GLY A 171 -3.55 -21.72 -18.46
CA GLY A 171 -3.71 -21.80 -19.92
C GLY A 171 -4.94 -22.58 -20.40
N GLN A 172 -5.71 -23.16 -19.49
CA GLN A 172 -7.01 -23.80 -19.78
C GLN A 172 -8.15 -23.21 -18.97
N GLN A 173 -7.85 -22.26 -18.09
CA GLN A 173 -8.80 -21.58 -17.24
C GLN A 173 -8.37 -20.14 -17.02
N TRP A 174 -9.33 -19.28 -16.71
CA TRP A 174 -9.11 -17.89 -16.32
C TRP A 174 -10.16 -17.46 -15.30
N SER A 175 -10.00 -16.27 -14.72
CA SER A 175 -10.91 -15.79 -13.68
C SER A 175 -11.13 -14.29 -13.68
N LEU A 176 -12.35 -13.92 -13.30
CA LEU A 176 -12.78 -12.55 -13.03
C LEU A 176 -13.11 -12.42 -11.55
N MET A 177 -12.70 -11.31 -10.94
CA MET A 177 -13.06 -10.94 -9.57
C MET A 177 -13.75 -9.58 -9.60
N ALA A 178 -15.03 -9.54 -9.30
CA ALA A 178 -15.84 -8.33 -9.21
C ALA A 178 -15.98 -7.87 -7.76
N GLU A 179 -16.07 -6.55 -7.61
CA GLU A 179 -16.37 -5.89 -6.34
C GLU A 179 -17.67 -5.08 -6.46
N VAL A 180 -18.61 -5.36 -5.57
CA VAL A 180 -19.89 -4.65 -5.47
C VAL A 180 -19.96 -3.93 -4.12
N CYS A 181 -20.28 -2.64 -4.17
CA CYS A 181 -20.46 -1.79 -2.99
C CYS A 181 -21.90 -1.93 -2.47
N GLU A 182 -22.03 -2.12 -1.15
CA GLU A 182 -23.30 -2.12 -0.43
C GLU A 182 -23.28 -1.03 0.65
N THR A 183 -24.38 -0.29 0.73
CA THR A 183 -24.66 0.69 1.80
C THR A 183 -26.16 0.69 2.08
N ALA A 184 -26.60 1.37 3.15
CA ALA A 184 -28.04 1.58 3.38
C ALA A 184 -28.75 2.27 2.19
N ALA A 185 -28.05 3.14 1.45
CA ALA A 185 -28.59 3.81 0.26
C ALA A 185 -28.49 2.97 -1.03
N ARG A 186 -27.70 1.89 -1.00
CA ARG A 186 -27.49 0.96 -2.12
C ARG A 186 -27.52 -0.47 -1.57
N PRO A 187 -28.70 -0.96 -1.17
CA PRO A 187 -28.83 -2.32 -0.65
C PRO A 187 -28.51 -3.34 -1.75
N VAL A 188 -28.00 -4.50 -1.33
CA VAL A 188 -27.67 -5.61 -2.22
C VAL A 188 -28.42 -6.84 -1.73
N ASP A 189 -29.07 -7.56 -2.63
CA ASP A 189 -29.65 -8.87 -2.33
C ASP A 189 -28.54 -9.92 -2.29
N PRO A 190 -28.18 -10.47 -1.11
CA PRO A 190 -27.10 -11.44 -1.00
C PRO A 190 -27.44 -12.77 -1.68
N SER A 191 -28.72 -13.11 -1.86
CA SER A 191 -29.13 -14.37 -2.48
C SER A 191 -28.93 -14.38 -3.99
N ASN A 192 -28.96 -13.21 -4.64
CA ASN A 192 -28.90 -13.06 -6.09
C ASN A 192 -27.60 -12.38 -6.58
N ILE A 193 -26.68 -12.02 -5.69
CA ILE A 193 -25.51 -11.19 -6.06
C ILE A 193 -24.59 -11.86 -7.07
N VAL A 194 -24.40 -13.17 -7.00
CA VAL A 194 -23.52 -13.91 -7.93
C VAL A 194 -24.11 -13.92 -9.33
N ASP A 195 -25.40 -14.20 -9.46
CA ASP A 195 -26.10 -14.20 -10.74
C ASP A 195 -26.22 -12.79 -11.32
N SER A 196 -26.47 -11.78 -10.47
CA SER A 196 -26.47 -10.38 -10.89
C SER A 196 -25.11 -9.93 -11.44
N VAL A 197 -24.01 -10.34 -10.80
CA VAL A 197 -22.65 -10.07 -11.29
C VAL A 197 -22.39 -10.79 -12.61
N LEU A 198 -22.80 -12.07 -12.71
CA LEU A 198 -22.62 -12.85 -13.93
C LEU A 198 -23.40 -12.24 -15.10
N GLN A 199 -24.63 -11.80 -14.86
CA GLN A 199 -25.43 -11.06 -15.85
C GLN A 199 -24.73 -9.77 -16.26
N GLY A 200 -24.21 -9.01 -15.30
CA GLY A 200 -23.41 -7.82 -15.57
C GLY A 200 -22.20 -8.12 -16.46
N PHE A 201 -21.48 -9.22 -16.22
CA PHE A 201 -20.36 -9.64 -17.08
C PHE A 201 -20.79 -9.89 -18.53
N TYR A 202 -21.99 -10.44 -18.77
CA TYR A 202 -22.53 -10.59 -20.12
C TYR A 202 -22.92 -9.24 -20.73
N THR A 203 -23.61 -8.39 -19.98
CA THR A 203 -24.02 -7.04 -20.41
C THR A 203 -22.84 -6.22 -20.90
N VAL A 204 -21.76 -6.16 -20.10
CA VAL A 204 -20.55 -5.39 -20.43
C VAL A 204 -19.54 -6.18 -21.28
N LYS A 205 -19.95 -7.34 -21.83
CA LYS A 205 -19.17 -8.17 -22.78
C LYS A 205 -17.84 -8.70 -22.24
N LEU A 206 -17.67 -8.77 -20.91
CA LEU A 206 -16.56 -9.47 -20.28
C LEU A 206 -16.66 -10.99 -20.48
N LEU A 207 -17.90 -11.50 -20.53
CA LEU A 207 -18.23 -12.87 -20.88
C LEU A 207 -19.22 -12.91 -22.04
N ASN A 208 -19.26 -14.05 -22.73
CA ASN A 208 -20.24 -14.39 -23.73
C ASN A 208 -21.01 -15.64 -23.28
N VAL A 209 -22.34 -15.55 -23.26
CA VAL A 209 -23.21 -16.61 -22.71
C VAL A 209 -23.14 -17.93 -23.47
N GLU A 210 -22.89 -17.90 -24.78
CA GLU A 210 -22.83 -19.09 -25.63
C GLU A 210 -21.45 -19.76 -25.60
N ARG A 211 -20.39 -18.93 -25.52
CA ARG A 211 -19.00 -19.39 -25.58
C ARG A 211 -18.43 -19.72 -24.21
N ASP A 212 -18.66 -18.88 -23.20
CA ASP A 212 -17.90 -18.93 -21.96
C ASP A 212 -18.56 -19.85 -20.93
N LYS A 213 -17.88 -20.95 -20.64
CA LYS A 213 -18.33 -21.92 -19.63
C LYS A 213 -17.83 -21.54 -18.25
N VAL A 214 -18.76 -21.10 -17.39
CA VAL A 214 -18.50 -20.89 -15.96
C VAL A 214 -18.26 -22.25 -15.29
N ILE A 215 -17.15 -22.37 -14.56
CA ILE A 215 -16.71 -23.60 -13.89
C ILE A 215 -16.50 -23.43 -12.38
N SER A 216 -16.50 -22.20 -11.88
CA SER A 216 -16.42 -21.93 -10.45
C SER A 216 -17.08 -20.60 -10.11
N ARG A 217 -17.70 -20.54 -8.93
CA ARG A 217 -18.34 -19.36 -8.38
C ARG A 217 -17.89 -19.20 -6.93
N PHE A 218 -17.52 -17.98 -6.54
CA PHE A 218 -17.13 -17.62 -5.19
C PHE A 218 -17.86 -16.34 -4.79
N HIS A 219 -18.28 -16.26 -3.54
CA HIS A 219 -18.83 -15.04 -2.96
C HIS A 219 -18.39 -14.90 -1.52
N ARG A 220 -18.00 -13.67 -1.15
CA ARG A 220 -17.82 -13.27 0.24
C ARG A 220 -18.27 -11.84 0.44
N ARG A 221 -19.09 -11.60 1.45
CA ARG A 221 -19.42 -10.26 1.94
C ARG A 221 -18.43 -9.86 3.03
N LEU A 222 -17.88 -8.67 2.92
CA LEU A 222 -17.04 -8.02 3.91
C LEU A 222 -17.83 -6.86 4.51
N GLU A 223 -18.18 -6.96 5.80
CA GLU A 223 -18.92 -5.90 6.51
C GLU A 223 -18.20 -4.56 6.40
N TYR A 224 -16.93 -4.55 6.80
CA TYR A 224 -16.04 -3.40 6.71
C TYR A 224 -15.24 -3.46 5.40
N GLY A 225 -15.85 -2.94 4.32
CA GLY A 225 -15.25 -2.84 3.00
C GLY A 225 -14.37 -1.59 2.86
N TYR A 226 -14.98 -0.40 2.84
CA TYR A 226 -14.27 0.88 2.76
C TYR A 226 -14.60 1.83 3.93
N PRO A 227 -13.59 2.40 4.62
CA PRO A 227 -13.81 3.50 5.55
C PRO A 227 -14.13 4.75 4.74
N THR A 228 -15.41 5.14 4.71
CA THR A 228 -15.85 6.27 3.89
C THR A 228 -15.20 7.56 4.40
N PRO A 229 -14.61 8.41 3.54
CA PRO A 229 -14.17 9.75 3.95
C PRO A 229 -15.37 10.69 4.07
N PHE A 230 -16.22 10.48 5.07
CA PHE A 230 -17.41 11.30 5.34
C PHE A 230 -17.04 12.73 5.81
N LEU A 231 -18.00 13.66 5.78
CA LEU A 231 -17.71 15.08 6.00
C LEU A 231 -17.14 15.34 7.39
N GLU A 232 -17.76 14.72 8.39
CA GLU A 232 -17.45 14.84 9.81
C GLU A 232 -16.34 13.87 10.26
N ARG A 233 -15.62 13.21 9.33
CA ARG A 233 -14.66 12.15 9.67
C ARG A 233 -13.60 12.63 10.66
N GLU A 234 -12.98 13.77 10.41
CA GLU A 234 -11.90 14.27 11.28
C GLU A 234 -12.41 14.58 12.69
N GLU A 235 -13.62 15.13 12.82
CA GLU A 235 -14.23 15.40 14.12
C GLU A 235 -14.53 14.09 14.86
N VAL A 236 -15.25 13.16 14.21
CA VAL A 236 -15.71 11.92 14.84
C VAL A 236 -14.54 10.99 15.17
N CYS A 237 -13.69 10.72 14.18
CA CYS A 237 -12.56 9.80 14.35
C CYS A 237 -11.46 10.46 15.20
N GLY A 238 -11.20 11.76 15.02
CA GLY A 238 -10.18 12.49 15.77
C GLY A 238 -10.47 12.48 17.28
N ARG A 239 -11.72 12.78 17.68
CA ARG A 239 -12.15 12.71 19.09
C ARG A 239 -11.93 11.33 19.68
N ALA A 240 -12.31 10.27 18.95
CA ALA A 240 -12.12 8.90 19.42
C ALA A 240 -10.64 8.51 19.54
N LEU A 241 -9.83 8.83 18.53
CA LEU A 241 -8.40 8.52 18.53
C LEU A 241 -7.65 9.25 19.65
N GLU A 242 -7.94 10.54 19.86
CA GLU A 242 -7.32 11.34 20.92
C GLU A 242 -7.67 10.79 22.32
N ALA A 243 -8.94 10.50 22.57
CA ALA A 243 -9.39 9.96 23.86
C ALA A 243 -8.77 8.59 24.15
N LEU A 244 -8.66 7.72 23.15
CA LEU A 244 -7.99 6.42 23.28
C LEU A 244 -6.48 6.56 23.51
N GLU A 245 -5.82 7.48 22.80
CA GLU A 245 -4.37 7.73 22.95
C GLU A 245 -4.03 8.24 24.36
N ALA A 246 -4.90 9.06 24.97
CA ALA A 246 -4.77 9.49 26.37
C ALA A 246 -4.82 8.32 27.39
N LYS A 247 -5.19 7.12 26.94
CA LYS A 247 -5.26 5.87 27.75
C LYS A 247 -4.24 4.82 27.31
N ASP A 248 -3.19 5.22 26.59
CA ASP A 248 -2.18 4.32 26.02
C ASP A 248 -2.76 3.29 25.03
N ILE A 249 -3.86 3.64 24.35
CA ILE A 249 -4.50 2.82 23.32
C ILE A 249 -4.30 3.50 21.95
N LYS A 250 -3.44 2.93 21.10
CA LYS A 250 -3.25 3.37 19.71
C LYS A 250 -4.15 2.55 18.79
N SER A 251 -5.22 3.15 18.28
CA SER A 251 -6.06 2.53 17.24
C SER A 251 -5.53 2.85 15.83
N ARG A 252 -5.19 1.83 15.04
CA ARG A 252 -4.44 1.97 13.77
C ARG A 252 -4.92 1.00 12.68
N GLY A 253 -4.55 1.28 11.43
CA GLY A 253 -4.90 0.49 10.26
C GLY A 253 -6.13 1.00 9.52
N ARG A 254 -6.59 0.26 8.50
CA ARG A 254 -7.67 0.68 7.59
C ARG A 254 -8.92 1.17 8.32
N PHE A 255 -9.44 0.39 9.24
CA PHE A 255 -10.62 0.75 10.04
C PHE A 255 -10.29 1.17 11.47
N GLY A 256 -9.08 0.90 11.97
CA GLY A 256 -8.66 1.40 13.28
C GLY A 256 -8.37 2.91 13.28
N ALA A 257 -7.82 3.45 12.19
CA ALA A 257 -7.63 4.90 12.01
C ALA A 257 -8.70 5.55 11.12
N TRP A 258 -9.45 4.76 10.35
CA TRP A 258 -10.50 5.22 9.43
C TRP A 258 -10.06 6.18 8.31
N LYS A 259 -8.76 6.24 8.00
CA LYS A 259 -8.19 7.13 6.96
C LYS A 259 -7.92 6.37 5.66
N TYR A 260 -8.87 6.42 4.73
CA TYR A 260 -8.80 5.69 3.46
C TYR A 260 -7.50 5.96 2.66
N GLU A 261 -7.08 7.21 2.61
CA GLU A 261 -5.90 7.70 1.91
C GLU A 261 -4.60 7.03 2.36
N VAL A 262 -4.54 6.50 3.59
CA VAL A 262 -3.41 5.76 4.16
C VAL A 262 -3.84 4.38 4.69
N SER A 263 -4.67 3.69 3.91
CA SER A 263 -5.25 2.39 4.30
C SER A 263 -4.92 1.21 3.40
N ASN A 264 -4.00 1.37 2.44
CA ASN A 264 -3.48 0.23 1.68
C ASN A 264 -2.62 -0.67 2.58
N GLN A 265 -2.16 -1.80 2.05
CA GLN A 265 -1.36 -2.78 2.79
C GLN A 265 -0.05 -2.22 3.35
N ASP A 266 0.69 -1.46 2.54
CA ASP A 266 1.91 -0.77 2.94
C ASP A 266 1.65 0.23 4.06
N HIS A 267 0.65 1.10 3.91
CA HIS A 267 0.29 2.07 4.93
C HIS A 267 -0.16 1.40 6.23
N SER A 268 -1.04 0.40 6.14
CA SER A 268 -1.56 -0.29 7.33
C SER A 268 -0.45 -1.01 8.10
N MET A 269 0.51 -1.61 7.38
CA MET A 269 1.70 -2.19 7.98
C MET A 269 2.56 -1.13 8.66
N MET A 270 2.83 -0.01 7.96
CA MET A 270 3.66 1.07 8.50
C MET A 270 3.02 1.75 9.69
N GLN A 271 1.69 1.89 9.76
CA GLN A 271 1.02 2.39 10.97
C GLN A 271 1.26 1.48 12.18
N GLY A 272 1.34 0.15 11.99
CA GLY A 272 1.69 -0.77 13.06
C GLY A 272 3.16 -0.63 13.51
N VAL A 273 4.09 -0.50 12.55
CA VAL A 273 5.51 -0.26 12.83
C VAL A 273 5.70 1.05 13.58
N GLU A 274 5.15 2.14 13.06
CA GLU A 274 5.26 3.48 13.63
C GLU A 274 4.59 3.57 15.01
N ALA A 275 3.48 2.84 15.25
CA ALA A 275 2.87 2.78 16.57
C ALA A 275 3.78 2.10 17.60
N VAL A 276 4.48 1.02 17.21
CA VAL A 276 5.49 0.38 18.08
C VAL A 276 6.66 1.31 18.33
N ASP A 277 7.18 1.97 17.28
CA ASP A 277 8.28 2.94 17.40
C ASP A 277 7.90 4.12 18.30
N ALA A 278 6.67 4.63 18.21
CA ALA A 278 6.15 5.66 19.11
C ALA A 278 6.13 5.19 20.57
N ILE A 279 5.70 3.95 20.83
CA ILE A 279 5.64 3.39 22.18
C ILE A 279 7.03 3.15 22.77
N VAL A 280 7.98 2.66 21.96
CA VAL A 280 9.29 2.19 22.45
C VAL A 280 10.35 3.29 22.37
N MET A 281 10.27 4.16 21.38
CA MET A 281 11.31 5.13 21.00
C MET A 281 10.83 6.58 20.98
N ASP A 282 9.56 6.85 21.31
CA ASP A 282 8.94 8.19 21.25
C ASP A 282 9.04 8.81 19.83
N ALA A 283 8.93 7.97 18.81
CA ALA A 283 8.96 8.38 17.40
C ALA A 283 7.61 8.94 16.92
N GLU A 284 7.65 9.77 15.88
CA GLU A 284 6.46 10.35 15.24
C GLU A 284 5.73 9.33 14.33
N GLU A 285 4.41 9.29 14.40
CA GLU A 285 3.57 8.40 13.57
C GLU A 285 3.15 9.07 12.25
N THR A 286 4.12 9.25 11.36
CA THR A 286 3.97 10.04 10.13
C THR A 286 2.87 9.53 9.18
N THR A 287 2.68 8.21 9.06
CA THR A 287 1.68 7.64 8.13
C THR A 287 0.26 8.01 8.54
N VAL A 288 -0.08 7.93 9.83
CA VAL A 288 -1.44 8.22 10.30
C VAL A 288 -1.68 9.71 10.51
N ARG A 289 -0.64 10.48 10.85
CA ARG A 289 -0.75 11.93 11.16
C ARG A 289 -0.57 12.80 9.93
N LEU A 290 0.25 12.40 8.95
CA LEU A 290 0.62 13.22 7.79
C LEU A 290 0.39 12.51 6.43
N PRO A 291 -0.87 12.14 6.07
CA PRO A 291 -1.16 11.45 4.82
C PRO A 291 -0.58 12.09 3.55
N GLY A 292 -0.66 13.42 3.41
CA GLY A 292 -0.15 14.13 2.24
C GLY A 292 1.38 14.05 2.10
N VAL A 293 2.09 14.02 3.24
CA VAL A 293 3.56 13.86 3.25
C VAL A 293 3.93 12.46 2.77
N VAL A 294 3.35 11.42 3.39
CA VAL A 294 3.75 10.03 3.09
C VAL A 294 3.38 9.58 1.68
N ASN A 295 2.34 10.18 1.11
CA ASN A 295 1.89 9.92 -0.25
C ASN A 295 2.68 10.72 -1.30
N SER A 296 3.35 11.80 -0.92
CA SER A 296 4.11 12.62 -1.84
C SER A 296 5.22 11.85 -2.58
N LYS A 297 5.46 12.23 -3.84
CA LYS A 297 6.57 11.67 -4.65
C LYS A 297 7.93 11.86 -3.96
N ALA A 298 8.13 13.00 -3.29
CA ALA A 298 9.36 13.33 -2.59
C ALA A 298 9.64 12.35 -1.45
N TRP A 299 8.62 12.05 -0.63
CA TRP A 299 8.73 11.10 0.46
C TRP A 299 9.04 9.68 -0.02
N LYS A 300 8.31 9.21 -1.05
CA LYS A 300 8.56 7.89 -1.66
C LYS A 300 9.98 7.76 -2.21
N LYS A 301 10.53 8.84 -2.81
CA LYS A 301 11.94 8.89 -3.27
C LYS A 301 12.91 8.82 -2.09
N ALA A 302 12.67 9.59 -1.03
CA ALA A 302 13.51 9.60 0.18
C ALA A 302 13.57 8.23 0.85
N GLN A 303 12.42 7.55 1.03
CA GLN A 303 12.38 6.20 1.60
C GLN A 303 13.12 5.17 0.74
N SER A 304 12.99 5.25 -0.59
CA SER A 304 13.73 4.38 -1.52
C SER A 304 15.25 4.58 -1.43
N CYS A 305 15.71 5.82 -1.23
CA CYS A 305 17.12 6.13 -1.00
C CYS A 305 17.61 5.51 0.32
N ALA A 306 16.89 5.77 1.42
CA ALA A 306 17.24 5.25 2.75
C ALA A 306 17.34 3.71 2.76
N ARG A 307 16.41 3.01 2.10
CA ARG A 307 16.44 1.54 1.97
C ARG A 307 17.67 1.04 1.23
N ARG A 308 18.07 1.71 0.14
CA ARG A 308 19.27 1.34 -0.63
C ARG A 308 20.54 1.52 0.20
N CYS A 309 20.64 2.62 0.96
CA CYS A 309 21.74 2.85 1.89
C CYS A 309 21.80 1.74 2.95
N HIS A 310 20.67 1.39 3.57
CA HIS A 310 20.64 0.33 4.58
C HIS A 310 21.06 -1.04 4.02
N GLN A 311 20.55 -1.43 2.85
CA GLN A 311 20.95 -2.66 2.18
C GLN A 311 22.43 -2.68 1.80
N ALA A 312 23.01 -1.53 1.44
CA ALA A 312 24.43 -1.40 1.17
C ALA A 312 25.27 -1.61 2.45
N VAL A 313 24.83 -1.05 3.58
CA VAL A 313 25.48 -1.24 4.89
C VAL A 313 25.43 -2.70 5.33
N GLU A 314 24.27 -3.37 5.24
CA GLU A 314 24.14 -4.80 5.58
C GLU A 314 25.01 -5.69 4.69
N ARG A 315 25.11 -5.38 3.38
CA ARG A 315 25.98 -6.11 2.44
C ARG A 315 27.46 -5.86 2.71
N GLY A 316 27.82 -4.63 3.10
CA GLY A 316 29.18 -4.28 3.52
C GLY A 316 29.61 -5.03 4.79
N GLN A 317 28.71 -5.13 5.78
CA GLN A 317 28.93 -5.92 6.99
C GLN A 317 29.06 -7.43 6.72
N LYS A 318 28.35 -7.97 5.72
CA LYS A 318 28.49 -9.38 5.33
C LYS A 318 29.74 -9.70 4.52
N LYS A 319 30.30 -8.73 3.76
CA LYS A 319 31.54 -8.90 3.00
C LYS A 319 32.80 -8.64 3.83
N GLY A 320 32.70 -7.84 4.89
CA GLY A 320 33.78 -7.55 5.83
C GLY A 320 33.94 -8.63 6.90
N GLY A 321 34.42 -9.81 6.53
CA GLY A 321 35.10 -10.69 7.48
C GLY A 321 36.42 -10.05 7.93
N LEU A 322 36.36 -9.06 8.81
CA LEU A 322 37.55 -8.40 9.37
C LEU A 322 37.44 -8.38 10.90
N GLY A 323 38.50 -8.89 11.52
CA GLY A 323 38.55 -9.31 12.91
C GLY A 323 38.08 -8.29 13.93
N LYS A 324 37.50 -8.80 15.01
CA LYS A 324 37.24 -8.07 16.26
C LYS A 324 38.52 -7.35 16.70
N ARG A 325 38.63 -6.04 16.48
CA ARG A 325 39.52 -5.20 17.27
C ARG A 325 38.88 -5.08 18.66
N LYS A 326 39.55 -5.66 19.67
CA LYS A 326 39.22 -5.47 21.09
C LYS A 326 39.31 -3.97 21.41
N GLY A 327 38.30 -3.45 22.11
CA GLY A 327 38.37 -2.15 22.77
C GLY A 327 37.59 -1.03 22.09
N GLN A 328 36.28 -1.20 21.89
CA GLN A 328 35.37 -0.04 21.86
C GLN A 328 33.94 -0.52 22.13
N GLU A 329 33.54 -0.58 23.40
CA GLU A 329 32.13 -0.55 23.77
C GLU A 329 31.60 0.86 23.51
N ARG A 330 31.19 1.13 22.26
CA ARG A 330 30.24 2.19 21.95
C ARG A 330 29.03 1.51 21.35
N GLY A 331 27.89 1.75 22.00
CA GLY A 331 26.66 0.98 21.91
C GLY A 331 26.32 0.51 20.51
N ASP A 332 26.04 -0.78 20.43
CA ASP A 332 25.63 -1.53 19.25
C ASP A 332 24.24 -1.02 18.78
N ARG A 333 24.19 0.21 18.25
CA ARG A 333 23.04 0.71 17.48
C ARG A 333 23.05 -0.03 16.16
N LYS A 334 22.49 -1.25 16.15
CA LYS A 334 21.94 -1.81 14.93
C LYS A 334 21.04 -0.74 14.33
N LEU A 335 21.44 -0.12 13.21
CA LEU A 335 20.50 0.58 12.34
C LEU A 335 19.41 -0.44 12.01
N ARG A 336 18.25 -0.35 12.66
CA ARG A 336 17.11 -1.23 12.38
C ARG A 336 16.19 -0.47 11.46
N TYR A 337 15.91 -1.07 10.29
CA TYR A 337 14.87 -0.85 9.27
C TYR A 337 14.37 0.57 8.92
N TYR A 338 14.22 1.48 9.86
CA TYR A 338 13.90 2.89 9.70
C TYR A 338 14.60 3.59 10.87
N ASP A 339 15.47 4.56 10.61
CA ASP A 339 15.90 5.48 11.66
C ASP A 339 14.92 6.67 11.64
N PRO A 340 13.79 6.61 12.38
CA PRO A 340 12.90 7.74 12.48
C PRO A 340 13.66 8.95 13.06
N LEU A 341 14.73 8.79 13.85
CA LEU A 341 15.50 9.91 14.40
C LEU A 341 16.15 10.75 13.29
N ALA A 342 16.69 10.13 12.24
CA ALA A 342 17.24 10.85 11.09
C ALA A 342 16.17 11.67 10.36
N LEU A 343 14.95 11.16 10.30
CA LEU A 343 13.81 11.82 9.66
C LEU A 343 13.12 12.86 10.56
N THR A 344 13.05 12.61 11.87
CA THR A 344 12.53 13.53 12.88
C THR A 344 13.47 14.73 13.04
N VAL A 345 14.79 14.57 12.86
CA VAL A 345 15.74 15.68 12.77
C VAL A 345 15.50 16.52 11.50
N LEU A 346 15.16 15.90 10.36
CA LEU A 346 14.75 16.61 9.15
C LEU A 346 13.41 17.35 9.33
N LEU A 347 12.45 16.75 10.05
CA LEU A 347 11.12 17.33 10.29
C LEU A 347 11.13 18.44 11.35
N LYS A 348 11.89 18.31 12.44
CA LYS A 348 12.03 19.37 13.47
C LYS A 348 12.75 20.61 12.96
N LYS A 349 13.64 20.50 11.97
CA LYS A 349 14.27 21.65 11.29
C LYS A 349 13.44 22.21 10.13
N GLY A 350 12.50 21.43 9.58
CA GLY A 350 11.70 21.79 8.40
C GLY A 350 10.36 22.46 8.68
N TRP A 351 9.95 22.63 9.94
CA TRP A 351 8.65 23.22 10.32
C TRP A 351 8.46 24.69 9.93
N SER A 352 9.47 25.34 9.35
CA SER A 352 9.38 26.72 8.81
C SER A 352 9.76 26.84 7.33
N MET A 353 9.98 25.74 6.59
CA MET A 353 10.64 25.79 5.27
C MET A 353 9.68 25.66 4.08
N GLY A 354 9.88 26.50 3.06
CA GLY A 354 9.14 26.47 1.80
C GLY A 354 9.56 25.32 0.86
N LYS A 355 8.82 25.10 -0.24
CA LYS A 355 9.06 24.01 -1.22
C LYS A 355 10.50 23.95 -1.76
N ALA A 356 11.16 25.09 -1.96
CA ALA A 356 12.53 25.15 -2.48
C ALA A 356 13.58 24.70 -1.45
N GLU A 357 13.31 24.99 -0.18
CA GLU A 357 14.19 24.68 0.94
C GLU A 357 14.15 23.20 1.32
N ALA A 358 12.97 22.56 1.21
CA ALA A 358 12.83 21.11 1.33
C ALA A 358 13.58 20.35 0.21
N ALA A 359 13.61 20.90 -1.01
CA ALA A 359 14.35 20.31 -2.14
C ALA A 359 15.87 20.40 -1.92
N ALA A 360 16.38 21.51 -1.39
CA ALA A 360 17.79 21.67 -1.04
C ALA A 360 18.23 20.73 0.10
N LEU A 361 17.36 20.48 1.09
CA LEU A 361 17.65 19.56 2.19
C LEU A 361 17.78 18.10 1.72
N ILE A 362 16.95 17.69 0.75
CA ILE A 362 17.05 16.38 0.09
C ILE A 362 18.39 16.25 -0.66
N ASP A 363 18.82 17.31 -1.34
CA ASP A 363 20.10 17.37 -2.07
C ASP A 363 21.32 17.32 -1.11
N THR A 364 21.17 17.92 0.07
CA THR A 364 22.18 17.90 1.15
C THR A 364 22.29 16.50 1.79
N CYS A 365 21.20 15.75 1.89
CA CYS A 365 21.23 14.35 2.33
C CYS A 365 21.93 13.42 1.32
N GLU A 366 21.85 13.71 0.01
CA GLU A 366 22.59 12.98 -1.02
C GLU A 366 24.12 13.23 -0.93
N THR A 367 24.55 14.36 -0.37
CA THR A 367 25.98 14.74 -0.26
C THR A 367 26.62 14.49 1.11
N MET A 368 25.89 14.62 2.22
CA MET A 368 26.50 14.50 3.57
C MET A 368 26.75 13.06 4.04
N HIS A 369 26.00 12.06 3.58
CA HIS A 369 26.20 10.67 4.04
C HIS A 369 27.38 9.93 3.39
N PHE A 370 28.05 10.52 2.40
CA PHE A 370 29.25 9.93 1.80
C PHE A 370 30.55 10.39 2.46
N ASN A 371 30.58 11.55 3.13
CA ASN A 371 31.84 12.11 3.65
C ASN A 371 32.17 11.71 5.11
N ASP A 372 31.17 11.40 5.94
CA ASP A 372 31.41 11.11 7.38
C ASP A 372 31.80 9.66 7.71
N LEU A 373 31.80 8.75 6.73
CA LEU A 373 32.18 7.33 6.93
C LEU A 373 33.55 6.96 6.37
N GLY A 374 34.33 7.92 5.86
CA GLY A 374 35.67 7.65 5.30
C GLY A 374 35.67 6.72 4.08
N ILE A 375 34.53 6.58 3.39
CA ILE A 375 34.41 5.78 2.17
C ILE A 375 34.73 6.68 0.98
N THR A 376 36.01 6.81 0.64
CA THR A 376 36.42 7.40 -0.64
C THR A 376 36.25 6.38 -1.76
N GLY A 377 35.12 6.45 -2.45
CA GLY A 377 34.85 5.65 -3.64
C GLY A 377 33.87 6.37 -4.55
N ARG A 378 34.37 7.32 -5.35
CA ARG A 378 33.64 7.84 -6.52
C ARG A 378 33.52 6.69 -7.54
N GLU A 379 32.41 5.98 -7.52
CA GLU A 379 31.90 5.30 -8.72
C GLU A 379 30.52 5.89 -9.03
N THR A 380 30.54 6.77 -10.02
CA THR A 380 29.39 7.40 -10.65
C THR A 380 28.44 6.34 -11.21
N CYS A 381 27.22 6.26 -10.69
CA CYS A 381 26.10 5.59 -11.36
C CYS A 381 25.72 6.37 -12.62
N HIS A 382 26.37 6.09 -13.75
CA HIS A 382 25.84 6.43 -15.05
C HIS A 382 24.93 5.32 -15.57
N LEU A 383 23.78 5.76 -16.09
CA LEU A 383 22.83 5.05 -16.94
C LEU A 383 23.54 4.18 -17.98
N GLN A 384 23.10 2.93 -18.14
CA GLN A 384 22.94 2.32 -19.46
C GLN A 384 22.07 1.06 -19.37
N GLY A 385 20.94 1.09 -20.08
CA GLY A 385 20.31 -0.12 -20.58
C GLY A 385 20.97 -0.54 -21.89
N GLY A 386 20.78 -1.81 -22.27
CA GLY A 386 21.05 -2.28 -23.63
C GLY A 386 21.58 -3.71 -23.72
N SER A 387 20.71 -4.58 -24.22
CA SER A 387 20.85 -5.85 -24.96
C SER A 387 22.17 -6.63 -25.05
N GLU A 388 21.96 -7.93 -25.22
CA GLU A 388 22.88 -9.07 -25.35
C GLU A 388 23.95 -9.00 -26.46
N ALA A 389 24.96 -9.85 -26.21
CA ALA A 389 26.13 -10.31 -26.97
C ALA A 389 26.09 -10.32 -28.52
N ILE A 390 27.28 -10.12 -29.13
CA ILE A 390 28.05 -11.07 -29.97
C ILE A 390 29.28 -10.34 -30.54
N GLY A 391 30.45 -11.02 -30.60
CA GLY A 391 31.39 -10.85 -31.72
C GLY A 391 32.75 -10.21 -31.42
N SER A 392 33.76 -11.09 -31.39
CA SER A 392 35.20 -10.90 -31.31
C SER A 392 35.89 -10.01 -32.36
N THR A 393 37.02 -9.42 -31.92
CA THR A 393 38.35 -9.28 -32.58
C THR A 393 38.63 -8.24 -33.68
N GLU A 394 39.65 -7.43 -33.34
CA GLU A 394 40.85 -7.05 -34.12
C GLU A 394 40.81 -5.94 -35.20
N THR A 395 41.42 -4.80 -34.80
CA THR A 395 42.47 -4.03 -35.48
C THR A 395 42.57 -4.06 -37.01
N LYS A 396 42.50 -2.88 -37.66
CA LYS A 396 43.62 -2.27 -38.40
C LYS A 396 43.33 -0.84 -38.87
N ARG A 397 44.43 -0.15 -39.19
CA ARG A 397 44.64 1.29 -39.37
C ARG A 397 44.02 1.88 -40.65
N ARG A 398 43.72 3.19 -40.56
CA ARG A 398 43.69 4.29 -41.57
C ARG A 398 44.54 4.06 -42.85
N PRO A 399 44.27 4.74 -43.99
CA PRO A 399 44.00 6.20 -44.05
C PRO A 399 43.03 6.75 -45.11
N SER A 400 42.71 8.02 -44.93
CA SER A 400 42.05 9.01 -45.81
C SER A 400 42.77 9.19 -47.17
N PRO A 401 42.13 9.72 -48.24
CA PRO A 401 41.99 11.19 -48.37
C PRO A 401 40.77 11.75 -49.14
N SER A 402 40.59 13.06 -48.92
CA SER A 402 40.17 14.14 -49.84
C SER A 402 38.74 14.24 -50.38
N ASN A 403 38.13 15.36 -49.95
CA ASN A 403 37.09 16.19 -50.57
C ASN A 403 37.05 16.19 -52.11
N VAL A 404 35.85 16.04 -52.67
CA VAL A 404 35.23 16.94 -53.67
C VAL A 404 33.69 16.77 -53.57
N ALA A 405 32.97 17.89 -53.50
CA ALA A 405 31.51 17.99 -53.74
C ALA A 405 31.32 18.80 -55.05
N PRO A 406 30.09 19.07 -55.55
CA PRO A 406 28.83 18.32 -55.61
C PRO A 406 28.30 18.26 -57.08
N THR A 407 27.18 17.57 -57.36
CA THR A 407 26.01 18.09 -58.13
C THR A 407 25.00 17.00 -58.54
N ALA A 408 23.72 17.37 -58.36
CA ALA A 408 22.53 17.06 -59.16
C ALA A 408 22.19 15.60 -59.54
N ALA A 409 21.11 15.08 -58.95
CA ALA A 409 19.80 14.90 -59.59
C ALA A 409 18.74 14.60 -58.54
#